data_AF-H9WBI8-F1
#
_entry.id   AF-H9WBI8-F1
#
_cell.length_a   1.000
_cell.length_b   1.000
_cell.length_c   1.000
_cell.angle_alpha   90.00
_cell.angle_beta   90.00
_cell.angle_gamma   90.00
#
_symmetry.space_group_name_H-M   'P 1'
#
loop_
_entity.id
_entity.type
_entity.pdbx_description
1 polymer ?
#
loop_
_entity_poly.entity_id
_entity_poly.type
_entity_poly.pdbx_seq_one_letter_code
_entity_poly.pdbx_strand_id
1 'polypeptide(L)'
;GGGIREACQCIRDLNMPFFHHEVVKKALVMAMEKKNDRLLNLLQECSCEGLITINQMVKGFTRIADSLDDLALDIPNARDKFASYVQQAKANGWLVSSFTFGTTFDPTESNRDMRS
;
A
#
# COMPACT_ATOMS: atom_id res chain seq x y z
N GLY A 1 2.60 -25.25 4.56
CA GLY A 1 3.38 -24.97 3.34
C GLY A 1 2.66 -23.88 2.60
N GLY A 2 3.37 -22.91 2.05
CA GLY A 2 2.84 -21.64 1.55
C GLY A 2 3.73 -20.46 1.95
N GLY A 3 5.03 -20.54 1.69
CA GLY A 3 5.98 -19.46 1.95
C GLY A 3 5.83 -18.29 0.98
N ILE A 4 6.38 -17.12 1.33
CA ILE A 4 6.36 -15.89 0.50
C ILE A 4 6.77 -16.18 -0.95
N ARG A 5 7.77 -17.05 -1.14
CA ARG A 5 8.27 -17.49 -2.45
C ARG A 5 7.24 -18.25 -3.30
N GLU A 6 6.42 -19.10 -2.68
CA GLU A 6 5.37 -19.84 -3.40
C GLU A 6 4.27 -18.87 -3.87
N ALA A 7 3.97 -17.85 -3.08
CA ALA A 7 3.01 -16.83 -3.46
C ALA A 7 3.57 -15.85 -4.52
N CYS A 8 4.86 -15.51 -4.48
CA CYS A 8 5.53 -14.81 -5.59
C CYS A 8 5.48 -15.64 -6.90
N GLN A 9 5.70 -16.95 -6.80
CA GLN A 9 5.62 -17.85 -7.94
C GLN A 9 4.19 -17.94 -8.49
N CYS A 10 3.17 -18.02 -7.65
CA CYS A 10 1.77 -17.95 -8.09
C CYS A 10 1.45 -16.64 -8.83
N ILE A 11 1.99 -15.50 -8.37
CA ILE A 11 1.79 -14.20 -9.06
C ILE A 11 2.48 -14.20 -10.42
N ARG A 12 3.70 -14.78 -10.53
CA ARG A 12 4.41 -14.99 -11.80
C ARG A 12 3.59 -15.88 -12.75
N ASP A 13 3.08 -17.00 -12.24
CA ASP A 13 2.40 -18.03 -13.02
C ASP A 13 0.97 -17.62 -13.43
N LEU A 14 0.33 -16.71 -12.67
CA LEU A 14 -0.97 -16.13 -13.03
C LEU A 14 -0.93 -15.38 -14.37
N ASN A 15 0.24 -15.02 -14.91
CA ASN A 15 0.46 -14.45 -16.24
C ASN A 15 -0.49 -13.29 -16.61
N MET A 16 -0.93 -12.50 -15.61
CA MET A 16 -1.86 -11.38 -15.76
C MET A 16 -1.20 -10.08 -15.27
N PRO A 17 -0.18 -9.57 -15.98
CA PRO A 17 0.58 -8.37 -15.57
C PRO A 17 -0.28 -7.11 -15.41
N PHE A 18 -1.44 -7.07 -16.08
CA PHE A 18 -2.40 -5.97 -15.97
C PHE A 18 -3.14 -5.94 -14.61
N PHE A 19 -3.14 -7.03 -13.85
CA PHE A 19 -3.81 -7.14 -12.54
C PHE A 19 -2.86 -6.99 -11.35
N HIS A 20 -1.58 -6.62 -11.56
CA HIS A 20 -0.62 -6.50 -10.47
C HIS A 20 -1.04 -5.46 -9.41
N HIS A 21 -1.58 -4.30 -9.81
CA HIS A 21 -2.14 -3.33 -8.87
C HIS A 21 -3.35 -3.87 -8.07
N GLU A 22 -4.14 -4.78 -8.63
CA GLU A 22 -5.23 -5.45 -7.90
C GLU A 22 -4.68 -6.43 -6.86
N VAL A 23 -3.56 -7.12 -7.15
CA VAL A 23 -2.85 -7.93 -6.16
C VAL A 23 -2.35 -7.07 -5.01
N VAL A 24 -1.76 -5.89 -5.31
CA VAL A 24 -1.33 -4.92 -4.29
C VAL A 24 -2.52 -4.48 -3.44
N LYS A 25 -3.63 -4.05 -4.06
CA LYS A 25 -4.86 -3.64 -3.36
C LYS A 25 -5.34 -4.74 -2.42
N LYS A 26 -5.52 -5.97 -2.94
CA LYS A 26 -6.08 -7.09 -2.18
C LYS A 26 -5.17 -7.53 -1.03
N ALA A 27 -3.85 -7.51 -1.25
CA ALA A 27 -2.87 -7.79 -0.20
C ALA A 27 -2.90 -6.75 0.91
N LEU A 28 -3.01 -5.46 0.58
CA LEU A 28 -3.13 -4.37 1.57
C LEU A 28 -4.42 -4.50 2.39
N VAL A 29 -5.57 -4.74 1.75
CA VAL A 29 -6.85 -4.95 2.46
C VAL A 29 -6.73 -6.14 3.42
N MET A 30 -6.26 -7.29 2.94
CA MET A 30 -6.09 -8.48 3.79
C MET A 30 -5.09 -8.26 4.94
N ALA A 31 -4.04 -7.47 4.72
CA ALA A 31 -3.10 -7.08 5.77
C ALA A 31 -3.80 -6.25 6.85
N MET A 32 -4.65 -5.30 6.45
CA MET A 32 -5.43 -4.47 7.37
C MET A 32 -6.46 -5.30 8.16
N GLU A 33 -7.18 -6.20 7.51
CA GLU A 33 -8.19 -7.06 8.15
C GLU A 33 -7.56 -7.99 9.18
N LYS A 34 -6.49 -8.70 8.79
CA LYS A 34 -5.92 -9.81 9.58
C LYS A 34 -4.72 -9.41 10.44
N LYS A 35 -4.30 -8.13 10.40
CA LYS A 35 -3.02 -7.64 10.98
C LYS A 35 -1.85 -8.54 10.56
N ASN A 36 -1.79 -8.87 9.27
CA ASN A 36 -0.84 -9.84 8.76
C ASN A 36 0.30 -9.15 8.01
N ASP A 37 1.35 -8.79 8.74
CA ASP A 37 2.54 -8.13 8.19
C ASP A 37 3.27 -8.98 7.14
N ARG A 38 3.02 -10.30 7.10
CA ARG A 38 3.61 -11.19 6.09
C ARG A 38 3.20 -10.82 4.66
N LEU A 39 2.02 -10.22 4.49
CA LEU A 39 1.55 -9.75 3.18
C LEU A 39 2.34 -8.52 2.72
N LEU A 40 2.74 -7.64 3.63
CA LEU A 40 3.58 -6.48 3.33
C LEU A 40 4.99 -6.94 2.91
N ASN A 41 5.55 -7.90 3.65
CA ASN A 41 6.83 -8.51 3.28
C ASN A 41 6.75 -9.16 1.88
N LEU A 42 5.64 -9.81 1.55
CA LEU A 42 5.46 -10.38 0.21
C LEU A 42 5.44 -9.32 -0.89
N LEU A 43 4.76 -8.19 -0.67
CA LEU A 43 4.73 -7.08 -1.62
C LEU A 43 6.13 -6.46 -1.78
N GLN A 44 6.88 -6.34 -0.69
CA GLN A 44 8.27 -5.90 -0.72
C GLN A 44 9.13 -6.84 -1.57
N GLU A 45 9.08 -8.16 -1.33
CA GLU A 45 9.83 -9.14 -2.12
C GLU A 45 9.44 -9.10 -3.60
N CYS A 46 8.14 -9.01 -3.91
CA CYS A 46 7.67 -8.85 -5.30
C CYS A 46 8.20 -7.58 -5.95
N SER A 47 8.34 -6.49 -5.20
CA SER A 47 8.90 -5.24 -5.70
C SER A 47 10.42 -5.36 -5.92
N CYS A 48 11.14 -5.96 -4.97
CA CYS A 48 12.58 -6.23 -5.07
C CYS A 48 12.92 -7.15 -6.26
N GLU A 49 12.10 -8.18 -6.50
CA GLU A 49 12.26 -9.08 -7.65
C GLU A 49 11.83 -8.45 -8.99
N GLY A 50 11.33 -7.21 -8.99
CA GLY A 50 10.87 -6.50 -10.20
C GLY A 50 9.55 -7.02 -10.77
N LEU A 51 8.82 -7.87 -10.03
CA LEU A 51 7.51 -8.40 -10.44
C LEU A 51 6.43 -7.34 -10.42
N ILE A 52 6.44 -6.52 -9.37
CA ILE A 52 5.52 -5.41 -9.21
C ILE A 52 6.33 -4.13 -9.26
N THR A 53 6.16 -3.37 -10.34
CA THR A 53 6.85 -2.10 -10.52
C THR A 53 6.33 -1.06 -9.52
N ILE A 54 7.17 -0.07 -9.20
CA ILE A 54 6.79 1.06 -8.33
C ILE A 54 5.51 1.75 -8.83
N ASN A 55 5.30 1.84 -10.14
CA ASN A 55 4.08 2.41 -10.72
C ASN A 55 2.83 1.58 -10.39
N GLN A 56 2.92 0.24 -10.38
CA GLN A 56 1.82 -0.63 -9.96
C GLN A 56 1.59 -0.56 -8.45
N MET A 57 2.66 -0.44 -7.66
CA MET A 57 2.59 -0.18 -6.22
C MET A 57 1.81 1.11 -5.94
N VAL A 58 2.23 2.23 -6.53
CA VAL A 58 1.56 3.53 -6.39
C VAL A 58 0.08 3.43 -6.77
N LYS A 59 -0.24 2.82 -7.92
CA LYS A 59 -1.65 2.62 -8.34
C LYS A 59 -2.46 1.81 -7.33
N GLY A 60 -1.88 0.74 -6.79
CA GLY A 60 -2.53 -0.08 -5.75
C GLY A 60 -2.80 0.71 -4.47
N PHE A 61 -1.81 1.48 -4.00
CA PHE A 61 -1.95 2.36 -2.84
C PHE A 61 -2.98 3.48 -3.10
N THR A 62 -2.98 4.12 -4.27
CA THR A 62 -4.00 5.12 -4.63
C THR A 62 -5.40 4.53 -4.59
N ARG A 63 -5.62 3.33 -5.16
CA ARG A 63 -6.93 2.66 -5.10
C ARG A 63 -7.40 2.36 -3.68
N ILE A 64 -6.48 2.05 -2.77
CA ILE A 64 -6.83 1.89 -1.35
C ILE A 64 -7.18 3.22 -0.74
N ALA A 65 -6.42 4.29 -1.02
CA ALA A 65 -6.72 5.63 -0.54
C ALA A 65 -8.12 6.10 -1.00
N ASP A 66 -8.48 5.87 -2.27
CA ASP A 66 -9.78 6.24 -2.84
C ASP A 66 -10.95 5.46 -2.19
N SER A 67 -10.72 4.21 -1.80
CA SER A 67 -11.72 3.36 -1.13
C SER A 67 -11.54 3.31 0.40
N LEU A 68 -10.70 4.19 0.97
CA LEU A 68 -10.29 4.09 2.38
C LEU A 68 -11.45 4.41 3.32
N ASP A 69 -12.33 5.32 2.91
CA ASP A 69 -13.55 5.67 3.63
C ASP A 69 -14.52 4.49 3.72
N ASP A 70 -14.79 3.84 2.60
CA ASP A 70 -15.61 2.63 2.56
C ASP A 70 -14.98 1.52 3.40
N LEU A 71 -13.65 1.33 3.28
CA LEU A 71 -12.94 0.31 4.03
C LEU A 71 -12.94 0.57 5.55
N ALA A 72 -13.02 1.83 5.97
CA ALA A 72 -13.13 2.21 7.37
C ALA A 72 -14.51 1.89 7.97
N LEU A 73 -15.55 1.69 7.15
CA LEU A 73 -16.86 1.22 7.61
C LEU A 73 -16.78 -0.23 8.10
N ASP A 74 -15.97 -1.06 7.43
CA ASP A 74 -15.80 -2.48 7.75
C ASP A 74 -14.65 -2.73 8.73
N ILE A 75 -13.56 -1.97 8.61
CA ILE A 75 -12.33 -2.15 9.38
C ILE A 75 -12.09 -0.93 10.28
N PRO A 76 -12.31 -1.05 11.60
CA PRO A 76 -11.93 0.01 12.52
C PRO A 76 -10.42 0.24 12.46
N ASN A 77 -10.02 1.51 12.40
CA ASN A 77 -8.64 1.97 12.22
C ASN A 77 -8.01 1.62 10.86
N ALA A 78 -8.80 1.42 9.79
CA ALA A 78 -8.28 1.25 8.43
C ALA A 78 -7.33 2.39 8.03
N ARG A 79 -7.73 3.63 8.34
CA ARG A 79 -6.95 4.85 8.08
C ARG A 79 -5.58 4.83 8.75
N ASP A 80 -5.51 4.54 10.06
CA ASP A 80 -4.25 4.47 10.81
C ASP A 80 -3.33 3.34 10.31
N LYS A 81 -3.91 2.16 10.02
CA LYS A 81 -3.15 1.04 9.46
C LYS A 81 -2.58 1.39 8.09
N PHE A 82 -3.38 1.99 7.22
CA PHE A 82 -2.93 2.42 5.92
C PHE A 82 -1.82 3.46 6.01
N ALA A 83 -1.92 4.42 6.94
CA ALA A 83 -0.87 5.39 7.19
C ALA A 83 0.46 4.74 7.59
N SER A 84 0.41 3.77 8.49
CA SER A 84 1.58 2.98 8.89
C SER A 84 2.20 2.24 7.70
N TYR A 85 1.36 1.63 6.85
CA TYR A 85 1.83 0.90 5.66
C TYR A 85 2.47 1.81 4.63
N VAL A 86 1.93 3.01 4.42
CA VAL A 86 2.54 4.01 3.53
C VAL A 86 3.92 4.43 4.05
N GLN A 87 4.07 4.68 5.34
CA GLN A 87 5.37 5.02 5.93
C GLN A 87 6.38 3.88 5.77
N GLN A 88 5.96 2.65 6.07
CA GLN A 88 6.81 1.47 5.91
C GLN A 88 7.22 1.25 4.45
N ALA A 89 6.28 1.42 3.51
CA ALA A 89 6.54 1.24 2.09
C ALA A 89 7.53 2.29 1.54
N LYS A 90 7.43 3.53 2.02
CA LYS A 90 8.42 4.58 1.73
C LYS A 90 9.78 4.27 2.32
N ALA A 91 9.84 3.86 3.59
CA ALA A 91 11.09 3.54 4.29
C ALA A 91 11.86 2.39 3.61
N ASN A 92 11.13 1.40 3.10
CA ASN A 92 11.69 0.23 2.42
C ASN A 92 11.86 0.43 0.89
N GLY A 93 11.51 1.61 0.34
CA GLY A 93 11.80 1.96 -1.06
C GLY A 93 10.88 1.36 -2.13
N TRP A 94 9.77 0.73 -1.76
CA TRP A 94 8.78 0.14 -2.71
C TRP A 94 7.56 1.05 -2.93
N LEU A 95 7.57 2.25 -2.34
CA LEU A 95 6.63 3.33 -2.62
C LEU A 95 7.38 4.67 -2.72
N VAL A 96 6.95 5.53 -3.64
CA VAL A 96 7.58 6.85 -3.83
C VAL A 96 7.39 7.75 -2.60
N SER A 97 8.43 8.49 -2.21
CA SER A 97 8.37 9.40 -1.06
C SER A 97 7.33 10.50 -1.22
N SER A 98 7.07 10.91 -2.48
CA SER A 98 6.06 11.90 -2.86
C SER A 98 4.62 11.39 -2.79
N PHE A 99 4.39 10.11 -2.50
CA PHE A 99 3.03 9.58 -2.38
C PHE A 99 2.31 10.21 -1.20
N THR A 100 1.17 10.84 -1.44
CA THR A 100 0.30 11.43 -0.42
C THR A 100 -1.08 10.79 -0.51
N PHE A 101 -1.73 10.63 0.63
CA PHE A 101 -3.10 10.12 0.72
C PHE A 101 -3.85 10.94 1.79
N GLY A 102 -5.19 10.95 1.74
CA GLY A 102 -6.07 11.86 2.48
C GLY A 102 -6.12 11.69 4.01
N THR A 103 -4.97 11.68 4.69
CA THR A 103 -4.90 11.96 6.13
C THR A 103 -5.04 13.46 6.34
N THR A 104 -6.24 13.91 6.68
CA THR A 104 -6.52 15.23 7.26
C THR A 104 -5.94 15.34 8.67
N PHE A 105 -4.64 15.10 8.81
CA PHE A 105 -3.89 15.54 9.98
C PHE A 105 -2.53 16.06 9.52
N ASP A 106 -2.57 17.29 9.04
CA ASP A 106 -1.41 18.15 8.94
C ASP A 106 -1.50 19.17 10.11
N PRO A 107 -0.71 19.02 11.19
CA PRO A 107 -0.56 20.08 12.19
C PRO A 107 0.41 21.20 11.76
N THR A 108 0.79 21.31 10.48
CA THR A 108 1.83 22.21 9.99
C THR A 108 1.42 23.20 8.89
N GLU A 109 0.21 23.12 8.32
CA GLU A 109 -0.37 24.18 7.48
C GLU A 109 -1.10 25.24 8.31
N SER A 110 -0.34 25.91 9.17
CA SER A 110 -0.71 27.23 9.69
C SER A 110 0.57 28.06 9.85
N ASN A 111 1.19 28.46 8.73
CA ASN A 111 1.85 29.77 8.62
C ASN A 111 2.35 30.04 7.19
N ARG A 112 1.46 30.28 6.22
CA ARG A 112 1.91 30.88 4.95
C ARG A 112 0.93 31.86 4.31
N ASP A 113 0.25 32.67 5.11
CA ASP A 113 -0.43 33.88 4.64
C ASP A 113 -0.24 35.03 5.63
N MET A 114 1.01 35.47 5.82
CA MET A 114 1.31 36.80 6.38
C MET A 114 2.69 37.30 5.92
N ARG A 115 2.77 37.68 4.64
CA ARG A 115 3.69 38.71 4.13
C ARG A 115 2.79 39.60 3.26
N SER A 116 2.33 40.72 3.81
CA SER A 116 2.93 42.06 3.61
C SER A 116 2.93 42.47 2.14
#